data_AF-A0A2J6X435-F1
#
_entry.id   AF-A0A2J6X435-F1
#
_cell.length_a   1.000
_cell.length_b   1.000
_cell.length_c   1.000
_cell.angle_alpha   90.00
_cell.angle_beta   90.00
_cell.angle_gamma   90.00
#
_symmetry.space_group_name_H-M   'P 1'
#
loop_
_entity.id
_entity.type
_entity.pdbx_description
1 polymer ?
#
loop_
_entity_poly.entity_id
_entity_poly.type
_entity_poly.pdbx_seq_one_letter_code
_entity_poly.pdbx_strand_id
1 'polypeptide(L)'
;MSEITKNLLNVDLRQGVVPISKAASSLAALIKRSQSTHQPIIVTQKGYPAGVLIDVELFTALRELAERYEAERNGHNNNAE
;
A
#
# COMPACT_ATOMS: atom_id res chain seq x y z
N MET A 1 -7.52 -1.11 14.70
CA MET A 1 -6.53 -1.17 13.59
C MET A 1 -6.02 -2.60 13.51
N SER A 2 -6.12 -3.24 12.34
CA SER A 2 -5.59 -4.60 12.14
C SER A 2 -4.05 -4.56 12.14
N GLU A 3 -3.40 -5.63 12.60
CA GLU A 3 -1.93 -5.76 12.55
C GLU A 3 -1.42 -5.61 11.09
N ILE A 4 -2.23 -6.03 10.11
CA ILE A 4 -1.95 -5.90 8.67
C ILE A 4 -1.81 -4.42 8.28
N THR A 5 -2.74 -3.57 8.72
CA THR A 5 -2.71 -2.12 8.41
C THR A 5 -1.61 -1.36 9.15
N LYS A 6 -1.08 -1.90 10.25
CA LYS A 6 0.01 -1.29 11.02
C LYS A 6 1.34 -1.35 10.28
N ASN A 7 1.56 -2.42 9.52
CA ASN A 7 2.75 -2.61 8.69
C ASN A 7 2.81 -1.66 7.48
N LEU A 8 1.70 -1.05 7.08
CA LEU A 8 1.67 -0.03 6.02
C LEU A 8 2.55 1.19 6.37
N LEU A 9 2.54 1.62 7.63
CA LEU A 9 3.35 2.74 8.11
C LEU A 9 4.83 2.38 8.25
N ASN A 10 5.15 1.09 8.20
CA ASN A 10 6.50 0.58 8.34
C ASN A 10 7.12 0.35 6.94
N VAL A 11 7.28 1.43 6.20
CA VAL A 11 8.01 1.41 4.93
C VAL A 11 9.50 1.41 5.21
N ASP A 12 10.19 0.35 4.81
CA ASP A 12 11.64 0.31 4.81
C ASP A 12 12.18 1.23 3.70
N LEU A 13 12.59 2.45 4.04
CA LEU A 13 13.12 3.41 3.07
C LEU A 13 14.50 3.01 2.51
N ARG A 14 15.17 2.02 3.09
CA ARG A 14 16.50 1.56 2.63
C ARG A 14 16.39 0.42 1.63
N GLN A 15 15.53 -0.56 1.89
CA GLN A 15 15.39 -1.77 1.05
C GLN A 15 14.02 -1.89 0.38
N GLY A 16 13.04 -1.11 0.82
CA GLY A 16 11.69 -1.04 0.27
C GLY A 16 11.53 0.01 -0.83
N VAL A 17 12.62 0.59 -1.34
CA VAL A 17 12.59 1.53 -2.48
C VAL A 17 13.41 0.97 -3.62
N VAL A 18 12.79 0.80 -4.79
CA VAL A 18 13.45 0.23 -5.98
C VAL A 18 13.17 1.04 -7.25
N PRO A 19 14.15 1.21 -8.15
CA PRO A 19 13.89 1.79 -9.47
C PRO A 19 12.95 0.92 -10.32
N ILE A 20 12.18 1.55 -11.21
CA ILE A 20 11.22 0.86 -12.10
C ILE A 20 11.87 -0.22 -12.97
N SER A 21 13.12 -0.02 -13.42
CA SER A 21 13.87 -1.02 -14.17
C SER A 21 14.23 -2.26 -13.34
N LYS A 22 14.53 -2.08 -12.05
CA LYS A 22 14.75 -3.18 -11.10
C LYS A 22 13.44 -3.86 -10.73
N ALA A 23 12.36 -3.09 -10.59
CA ALA A 23 11.03 -3.63 -10.35
C ALA A 23 10.59 -4.56 -11.50
N ALA A 24 10.75 -4.12 -12.75
CA ALA A 24 10.40 -4.91 -13.92
C ALA A 24 11.20 -6.22 -14.02
N SER A 25 12.51 -6.15 -13.81
CA SER A 25 13.41 -7.33 -13.92
C SER A 25 13.30 -8.31 -12.74
N SER A 26 12.81 -7.87 -11.58
CA SER A 26 12.76 -8.69 -10.34
C SER A 26 11.35 -8.82 -9.75
N LEU A 27 10.31 -8.63 -10.57
CA LEU A 27 8.93 -8.51 -10.08
C LEU A 27 8.49 -9.68 -9.20
N ALA A 28 8.76 -10.92 -9.61
CA ALA A 28 8.38 -12.12 -8.86
C ALA A 28 8.99 -12.15 -7.44
N ALA A 29 10.26 -11.77 -7.31
CA ALA A 29 10.93 -11.70 -6.01
C ALA A 29 10.36 -10.59 -5.12
N LEU A 30 10.02 -9.45 -5.71
CA LEU A 30 9.41 -8.32 -4.99
C LEU A 30 7.99 -8.66 -4.50
N ILE A 31 7.19 -9.35 -5.32
CA ILE A 31 5.87 -9.86 -4.91
C ILE A 31 6.02 -10.80 -3.72
N LYS A 32 6.92 -11.79 -3.82
CA LYS A 32 7.16 -12.76 -2.73
C LYS A 32 7.58 -12.06 -1.44
N ARG A 33 8.47 -11.06 -1.54
CA ARG A 33 8.91 -10.25 -0.38
C ARG A 33 7.74 -9.47 0.23
N SER A 34 6.95 -8.80 -0.60
CA SER A 34 5.81 -8.00 -0.12
C SER A 34 4.81 -8.89 0.63
N GLN A 35 4.48 -10.07 0.08
CA GLN A 35 3.61 -11.05 0.73
C GLN A 35 4.20 -11.58 2.05
N SER A 36 5.50 -11.91 2.10
CA SER A 36 6.10 -12.47 3.31
C SER A 36 6.24 -11.47 4.45
N THR A 37 6.39 -10.18 4.11
CA THR A 37 6.67 -9.11 5.09
C THR A 37 5.47 -8.23 5.39
N HIS A 38 4.43 -8.27 4.55
CA HIS A 38 3.34 -7.29 4.51
C HIS A 38 3.85 -5.84 4.48
N GLN A 39 5.08 -5.64 3.96
CA GLN A 39 5.68 -4.32 3.82
C GLN A 39 5.53 -3.82 2.38
N PRO A 40 5.09 -2.56 2.20
CA PRO A 40 5.06 -1.94 0.89
C PRO A 40 6.44 -1.82 0.27
N ILE A 41 6.49 -1.87 -1.07
CA ILE A 41 7.68 -1.56 -1.86
C ILE A 41 7.37 -0.36 -2.74
N ILE A 42 8.07 0.74 -2.53
CA ILE A 42 8.00 1.94 -3.35
C ILE A 42 8.79 1.72 -4.64
N VAL A 43 8.14 1.93 -5.76
CA VAL A 43 8.77 1.95 -7.09
C VAL A 43 9.05 3.39 -7.49
N THR A 44 10.27 3.68 -7.92
CA THR A 44 10.68 5.01 -8.36
C THR A 44 10.98 5.07 -9.85
N GLN A 45 10.72 6.21 -10.48
CA GLN A 45 11.07 6.51 -11.87
C GLN A 45 11.77 7.87 -11.92
N LYS A 46 12.94 7.93 -12.57
CA LYS A 46 13.80 9.13 -12.62
C LYS A 46 14.10 9.73 -11.23
N GLY A 47 14.18 8.89 -10.20
CA GLY A 47 14.43 9.30 -8.80
C GLY A 47 13.19 9.71 -8.01
N TYR A 48 12.00 9.75 -8.62
CA TYR A 48 10.76 10.13 -7.96
C TYR A 48 9.86 8.92 -7.70
N PRO A 49 9.11 8.86 -6.58
CA PRO A 49 8.10 7.83 -6.36
C PRO A 49 7.07 7.83 -7.49
N ALA A 50 6.84 6.66 -8.09
CA ALA A 50 5.93 6.47 -9.22
C ALA A 50 4.77 5.53 -8.87
N GLY A 51 4.97 4.60 -7.94
CA GLY A 51 3.94 3.67 -7.50
C GLY A 51 4.38 2.85 -6.29
N VAL A 52 3.48 2.00 -5.81
CA VAL A 52 3.72 1.12 -4.66
C VAL A 52 3.23 -0.28 -5.00
N LEU A 53 4.03 -1.28 -4.69
CA LEU A 53 3.65 -2.69 -4.67
C LEU A 53 3.31 -3.08 -3.22
N ILE A 54 2.12 -3.63 -3.03
CA ILE A 54 1.65 -4.19 -1.76
C ILE A 54 1.05 -5.57 -2.01
N ASP A 55 0.99 -6.40 -0.97
CA ASP A 55 0.28 -7.66 -1.02
C ASP A 55 -1.24 -7.45 -1.12
N VAL A 56 -1.94 -8.45 -1.63
CA VAL A 56 -3.38 -8.37 -1.93
C VAL A 56 -4.24 -8.28 -0.67
N GLU A 57 -3.80 -8.88 0.44
CA GLU A 57 -4.54 -8.83 1.71
C GLU A 57 -4.51 -7.42 2.28
N LEU A 58 -3.33 -6.79 2.27
CA LEU A 58 -3.17 -5.39 2.64
C LEU A 58 -3.98 -4.45 1.73
N PHE A 59 -3.94 -4.65 0.42
CA PHE A 59 -4.77 -3.85 -0.51
C PHE A 59 -6.26 -3.96 -0.18
N THR A 60 -6.75 -5.17 0.05
CA THR A 60 -8.16 -5.42 0.37
C THR A 60 -8.56 -4.75 1.68
N ALA A 61 -7.74 -4.88 2.72
CA ALA A 61 -7.98 -4.23 4.01
C ALA A 61 -8.01 -2.69 3.90
N LEU A 62 -7.18 -2.11 3.03
CA LEU A 62 -7.18 -0.66 2.77
C LEU A 62 -8.42 -0.21 2.00
N ARG A 63 -8.84 -0.99 1.00
CA ARG A 63 -10.08 -0.71 0.26
C ARG A 63 -11.28 -0.69 1.20
N GLU A 64 -11.43 -1.71 2.05
CA GLU A 64 -12.52 -1.79 3.01
C GLU A 64 -12.48 -0.66 4.05
N LEU A 65 -11.28 -0.23 4.47
CA LEU A 65 -11.13 0.91 5.36
C LEU A 65 -11.58 2.22 4.67
N ALA A 66 -11.17 2.42 3.42
CA ALA A 66 -11.58 3.60 2.64
C ALA A 66 -13.09 3.64 2.42
N GLU A 67 -13.69 2.51 2.02
CA GLU A 67 -15.14 2.39 1.81
C GLU A 67 -15.95 2.71 3.09
N ARG A 68 -15.50 2.23 4.26
CA ARG A 68 -16.12 2.58 5.55
C ARG A 68 -16.03 4.07 5.85
N TYR A 69 -14.85 4.67 5.63
CA TYR A 69 -14.64 6.09 5.89
C TYR A 69 -15.51 6.98 4.98
N GLU A 70 -15.66 6.61 3.72
CA GLU A 70 -16.55 7.31 2.79
C GLU A 70 -18.02 7.18 3.19
N ALA A 71 -18.46 5.99 3.61
CA ALA A 71 -19.82 5.77 4.09
C ALA A 71 -20.15 6.61 5.34
N GLU A 72 -19.22 6.65 6.31
CA GLU A 72 -19.36 7.47 7.52
C GLU A 72 -19.40 8.96 7.20
N ARG A 73 -18.53 9.43 6.29
CA ARG A 73 -18.49 10.84 5.85
C ARG A 73 -19.79 11.26 5.15
N ASN A 74 -20.32 10.40 4.28
CA ASN A 74 -21.56 10.70 3.55
C ASN A 74 -22.80 10.63 4.47
N GLY A 75 -22.82 9.70 5.43
CA GLY A 75 -23.86 9.63 6.45
C GLY A 75 -23.90 10.86 7.38
N HIS A 76 -22.75 11.45 7.70
CA HIS A 76 -22.69 12.70 8.47
C HIS A 76 -23.18 13.91 7.67
N ASN A 77 -22.96 13.96 6.36
CA ASN A 77 -23.41 15.07 5.53
C ASN A 77 -24.94 15.09 5.35
N ASN A 78 -25.58 13.92 5.27
CA ASN A 78 -27.03 13.81 5.07
C ASN A 78 -27.87 14.08 6.34
N ASN A 79 -27.24 14.11 7.52
CA ASN A 79 -27.92 14.42 8.80
C ASN A 79 -27.79 15.90 9.19
N ALA A 80 -27.14 16.72 8.35
CA ALA A 80 -26.89 18.14 8.58
C ALA A 80 -27.72 19.06 7.66
N GLU A 81 -28.58 18.50 6.81
CA GLU A 81 -29.62 19.19 6.03
C GLU A 81 -31.01 18.87 6.61
#